data_AF-A0A7V9RAY5-F1
#
_entry.id   AF-A0A7V9RAY5-F1
#
_cell.length_a   1.000
_cell.length_b   1.000
_cell.length_c   1.000
_cell.angle_alpha   90.00
_cell.angle_beta   90.00
_cell.angle_gamma   90.00
#
_symmetry.space_group_name_H-M   'P 1'
#
loop_
_entity.id
_entity.type
_entity.pdbx_description
1 polymer ?
#
loop_
_entity_poly.entity_id
_entity_poly.type
_entity_poly.pdbx_seq_one_letter_code
_entity_poly.pdbx_strand_id
1 'polypeptide(L)'
;MRDPSKLAFLFLTLAACGDDSGSNPIPDSPPPLPDSAEPDGPAGVDVFTDAEKALLAQLTPLGAVPADPTNAFADNAAAAALGQMLFFDKSYSGALTVGDNGTNGGLGAVGATGKVSCHSCHSVGSDALDDRRSKPGNVSLGTNFMTRNSLGLVNSSFYAWTNWGGRFDSQWSLSLAVAEGATTMKSTRLEVVHMLFNKYRTEYDAIFPVPLDAALDPAAGDAARFPASGKPKAAAGDPDGAFELMAAGDRVIANRIYANFGKAIAAYIRTLVSRDAPFDRYVAGDLDAISEPAKRGLHTFLANCASCHIGPNFADDEFHALAVPQTGLNVPAVDNARFNDVVPLLASAFNTAGAFSDNTTTGKLSGLAQAESQRGQFRTKSLRNIAEAGPYMHAGQLATLADVVAFYNVGGGDVGATGIVKDPLIVPLNLDTQQQADLVEFLKTLTGERVPAERLVDTSK
;
A
#
# COMPACT_ATOMS: atom_id res chain seq x y z
N MET A 1 55.67 52.61 -11.02
CA MET A 1 55.10 52.48 -12.38
C MET A 1 53.59 52.39 -12.17
N ARG A 2 52.82 53.48 -12.28
CA ARG A 2 52.23 54.08 -13.51
C ARG A 2 51.57 52.99 -14.39
N ASP A 3 50.31 53.05 -14.80
CA ASP A 3 49.15 53.93 -14.59
C ASP A 3 47.92 53.19 -15.21
N PRO A 4 46.68 53.43 -14.77
CA PRO A 4 45.42 52.82 -15.19
C PRO A 4 44.73 53.62 -16.31
N SER A 5 43.63 53.12 -16.88
CA SER A 5 42.59 53.87 -17.65
C SER A 5 41.66 52.84 -18.32
N LYS A 6 40.31 52.90 -18.29
CA LYS A 6 39.30 53.93 -18.02
C LYS A 6 38.08 53.22 -17.38
N LEU A 7 37.45 53.65 -16.30
CA LEU A 7 36.70 54.88 -16.02
C LEU A 7 35.40 55.03 -16.85
N ALA A 8 34.26 54.83 -16.18
CA ALA A 8 33.10 55.72 -16.27
C ALA A 8 32.21 55.59 -15.01
N PHE A 9 32.26 56.64 -14.19
CA PHE A 9 31.26 57.06 -13.20
C PHE A 9 29.88 57.25 -13.85
N LEU A 10 28.77 57.09 -13.10
CA LEU A 10 27.99 58.24 -12.60
C LEU A 10 26.70 57.86 -11.81
N PHE A 11 26.49 58.64 -10.73
CA PHE A 11 25.28 59.01 -9.97
C PHE A 11 24.40 58.03 -9.16
N LEU A 12 24.51 58.28 -7.85
CA LEU A 12 23.55 58.19 -6.76
C LEU A 12 22.10 58.59 -7.13
N THR A 13 21.10 57.81 -6.69
CA THR A 13 19.85 58.30 -6.09
C THR A 13 19.24 57.22 -5.18
N LEU A 14 18.87 57.62 -3.96
CA LEU A 14 18.05 56.87 -3.02
C LEU A 14 16.63 56.62 -3.57
N ALA A 15 16.06 55.44 -3.30
CA ALA A 15 14.85 55.22 -2.48
C ALA A 15 13.98 54.03 -2.96
N ALA A 16 13.46 53.32 -1.94
CA ALA A 16 12.22 52.53 -1.89
C ALA A 16 12.26 51.01 -2.20
N CYS A 17 11.98 50.25 -1.13
CA CYS A 17 11.25 48.99 -0.96
C CYS A 17 11.03 48.01 -2.13
N GLY A 18 11.26 46.73 -1.84
CA GLY A 18 10.62 45.60 -2.51
C GLY A 18 11.36 44.28 -2.27
N ASP A 19 10.84 43.44 -1.38
CA ASP A 19 11.27 42.05 -1.17
C ASP A 19 11.05 41.21 -2.44
N ASP A 20 12.05 40.44 -2.87
CA ASP A 20 11.91 39.41 -3.90
C ASP A 20 12.38 38.06 -3.32
N SER A 21 11.43 37.32 -2.76
CA SER A 21 11.54 35.88 -2.51
C SER A 21 11.11 35.13 -3.77
N GLY A 22 12.08 34.57 -4.48
CA GLY A 22 11.83 33.69 -5.63
C GLY A 22 11.14 32.39 -5.21
N SER A 23 9.81 32.33 -5.36
CA SER A 23 9.01 31.11 -5.30
C SER A 23 9.04 30.39 -6.64
N ASN A 24 9.40 29.09 -6.63
CA ASN A 24 9.15 28.19 -7.74
C ASN A 24 7.63 28.08 -8.02
N PRO A 25 7.20 27.92 -9.27
CA PRO A 25 5.78 27.88 -9.62
C PRO A 25 5.11 26.61 -9.07
N ILE A 26 3.99 26.83 -8.38
CA ILE A 26 2.99 25.82 -8.04
C ILE A 26 2.38 25.33 -9.37
N PRO A 27 2.23 24.02 -9.61
CA PRO A 27 1.48 23.55 -10.79
C PRO A 27 0.03 24.02 -10.68
N ASP A 28 -0.50 24.57 -11.76
CA ASP A 28 -1.84 25.15 -11.83
C ASP A 28 -2.88 24.20 -11.21
N SER A 29 -3.73 24.76 -10.34
CA SER A 29 -4.89 24.08 -9.77
C SER A 29 -5.70 23.41 -10.90
N PRO A 30 -6.28 22.22 -10.67
CA PRO A 30 -7.22 21.64 -11.62
C PRO A 30 -8.37 22.63 -11.87
N PRO A 31 -8.95 22.63 -13.10
CA PRO A 31 -10.03 23.55 -13.43
C PRO A 31 -11.19 23.40 -12.42
N PRO A 32 -11.87 24.50 -12.05
CA PRO A 32 -13.01 24.43 -11.15
C PRO A 32 -14.06 23.48 -11.71
N LEU A 33 -14.66 22.67 -10.83
CA LEU A 33 -15.82 21.84 -11.17
C LEU A 33 -16.90 22.73 -11.81
N PRO A 34 -17.54 22.29 -12.91
CA PRO A 34 -18.59 23.08 -13.55
C PRO A 34 -19.74 23.34 -12.58
N ASP A 35 -20.30 24.56 -12.61
CA ASP A 35 -21.51 24.91 -11.88
C ASP A 35 -22.62 23.88 -12.18
N SER A 36 -23.27 23.39 -11.12
CA SER A 36 -24.41 22.49 -11.21
C SER A 36 -25.63 23.22 -11.79
N ALA A 37 -25.68 23.33 -13.12
CA ALA A 37 -26.92 23.64 -13.81
C ALA A 37 -27.86 22.43 -13.70
N GLU A 38 -29.04 22.61 -13.11
CA GLU A 38 -30.07 21.58 -13.11
C GLU A 38 -30.41 21.16 -14.55
N PRO A 39 -30.48 19.85 -14.88
CA PRO A 39 -30.92 19.42 -16.19
C PRO A 39 -32.43 19.56 -16.33
N ASP A 40 -32.87 20.18 -17.42
CA ASP A 40 -34.24 20.14 -17.93
C ASP A 40 -34.66 18.68 -18.22
N GLY A 41 -35.49 18.08 -17.35
CA GLY A 41 -36.13 16.77 -17.56
C GLY A 41 -35.18 15.56 -17.53
N PRO A 42 -35.69 14.30 -17.39
CA PRO A 42 -34.81 13.15 -17.21
C PRO A 42 -34.15 12.80 -18.55
N ALA A 43 -32.98 13.38 -18.79
CA ALA A 43 -32.02 12.77 -19.69
C ALA A 43 -31.84 11.31 -19.23
N GLY A 44 -31.84 10.37 -20.19
CA GLY A 44 -31.64 8.95 -19.85
C GLY A 44 -30.37 8.79 -19.02
N VAL A 45 -30.34 7.84 -18.08
CA VAL A 45 -29.19 7.64 -17.18
C VAL A 45 -27.87 7.35 -17.91
N ASP A 46 -27.92 6.99 -19.19
CA ASP A 46 -26.78 6.80 -20.10
C ASP A 46 -26.31 8.09 -20.81
N VAL A 47 -26.93 9.23 -20.53
CA VAL A 47 -26.56 10.52 -21.11
C VAL A 47 -25.50 11.20 -20.24
N PHE A 48 -24.27 11.23 -20.76
CA PHE A 48 -23.14 11.94 -20.16
C PHE A 48 -22.76 13.17 -20.97
N THR A 49 -22.36 14.22 -20.28
CA THR A 49 -21.68 15.38 -20.88
C THR A 49 -20.34 14.94 -21.51
N ASP A 50 -19.79 15.76 -22.40
CA ASP A 50 -18.50 15.45 -23.03
C ASP A 50 -17.35 15.40 -22.01
N ALA A 51 -17.43 16.21 -20.95
CA ALA A 51 -16.49 16.18 -19.83
C ALA A 51 -16.58 14.85 -19.05
N GLU A 52 -17.78 14.38 -18.74
CA GLU A 52 -18.00 13.09 -18.07
C GLU A 52 -17.54 11.92 -18.93
N LYS A 53 -17.79 11.94 -20.25
CA LYS A 53 -17.26 10.92 -21.18
C LYS A 53 -15.73 10.88 -21.17
N ALA A 54 -15.09 12.04 -21.16
CA ALA A 54 -13.64 12.13 -21.10
C ALA A 54 -13.07 11.59 -19.76
N LEU A 55 -13.78 11.79 -18.65
CA LEU A 55 -13.43 11.24 -17.35
C LEU A 55 -13.66 9.72 -17.29
N LEU A 56 -14.82 9.23 -17.78
CA LEU A 56 -15.14 7.81 -17.86
C LEU A 56 -14.07 7.02 -18.62
N ALA A 57 -13.62 7.55 -19.76
CA ALA A 57 -12.58 6.93 -20.58
C ALA A 57 -11.22 6.80 -19.86
N GLN A 58 -11.01 7.53 -18.75
CA GLN A 58 -9.79 7.42 -17.93
C GLN A 58 -9.92 6.42 -16.78
N LEU A 59 -11.15 6.02 -16.41
CA LEU A 59 -11.40 5.12 -15.27
C LEU A 59 -11.29 3.64 -15.63
N THR A 60 -11.14 3.29 -16.91
CA THR A 60 -11.16 1.92 -17.42
C THR A 60 -10.63 1.86 -18.86
N PRO A 61 -10.08 0.72 -19.33
CA PRO A 61 -9.83 -0.55 -18.63
C PRO A 61 -8.58 -0.54 -17.75
N LEU A 62 -8.55 -1.44 -16.76
CA LEU A 62 -7.33 -1.73 -16.01
C LEU A 62 -6.30 -2.40 -16.92
N GLY A 63 -5.25 -1.66 -17.26
CA GLY A 63 -4.23 -2.09 -18.21
C GLY A 63 -3.31 -3.22 -17.72
N ALA A 64 -2.15 -3.33 -18.39
CA ALA A 64 -1.07 -4.21 -17.95
C ALA A 64 -0.54 -3.75 -16.58
N VAL A 65 -0.09 -4.70 -15.77
CA VAL A 65 0.56 -4.38 -14.48
C VAL A 65 1.80 -3.53 -14.77
N PRO A 66 1.99 -2.38 -14.09
CA PRO A 66 3.16 -1.52 -14.31
C PRO A 66 4.48 -2.28 -14.11
N ALA A 67 5.50 -1.93 -14.89
CA ALA A 67 6.84 -2.48 -14.71
C ALA A 67 7.42 -2.07 -13.34
N ASP A 68 8.11 -3.00 -12.67
CA ASP A 68 8.87 -2.70 -11.46
C ASP A 68 10.38 -2.77 -11.76
N PRO A 69 11.03 -1.64 -12.08
CA PRO A 69 12.47 -1.64 -12.40
C PRO A 69 13.34 -2.00 -11.19
N THR A 70 12.80 -2.01 -9.96
CA THR A 70 13.56 -2.28 -8.73
C THR A 70 13.61 -3.76 -8.37
N ASN A 71 12.87 -4.59 -9.10
CA ASN A 71 12.85 -6.03 -8.99
C ASN A 71 12.99 -6.65 -10.39
N ALA A 72 14.20 -7.06 -10.75
CA ALA A 72 14.49 -7.72 -12.03
C ALA A 72 13.76 -9.07 -12.22
N PHE A 73 13.15 -9.60 -11.15
CA PHE A 73 12.41 -10.86 -11.15
C PHE A 73 10.89 -10.66 -11.07
N ALA A 74 10.42 -9.41 -11.16
CA ALA A 74 9.01 -9.04 -10.96
C ALA A 74 8.04 -9.83 -11.85
N ASP A 75 8.43 -10.14 -13.09
CA ASP A 75 7.60 -10.89 -14.04
C ASP A 75 8.17 -12.29 -14.35
N ASN A 76 9.10 -12.79 -13.51
CA ASN A 76 9.65 -14.14 -13.66
C ASN A 76 8.68 -15.18 -13.09
N ALA A 77 8.23 -16.12 -13.95
CA ALA A 77 7.25 -17.14 -13.56
C ALA A 77 7.73 -18.10 -12.45
N ALA A 78 9.02 -18.44 -12.41
CA ALA A 78 9.59 -19.26 -11.35
C ALA A 78 9.70 -18.48 -10.03
N ALA A 79 10.03 -17.18 -10.08
CA ALA A 79 9.99 -16.30 -8.92
C ALA A 79 8.57 -16.16 -8.36
N ALA A 80 7.55 -16.02 -9.22
CA ALA A 80 6.16 -16.01 -8.80
C ALA A 80 5.71 -17.35 -8.19
N ALA A 81 6.17 -18.49 -8.73
CA ALA A 81 5.89 -19.80 -8.14
C ALA A 81 6.51 -19.94 -6.75
N LEU A 82 7.79 -19.57 -6.58
CA LEU A 82 8.43 -19.53 -5.26
C LEU A 82 7.71 -18.55 -4.32
N GLY A 83 7.34 -17.37 -4.81
CA GLY A 83 6.59 -16.38 -4.05
C GLY A 83 5.26 -16.90 -3.52
N GLN A 84 4.53 -17.69 -4.32
CA GLN A 84 3.31 -18.36 -3.88
C GLN A 84 3.59 -19.33 -2.75
N MET A 85 4.61 -20.19 -2.86
CA MET A 85 4.99 -21.10 -1.77
C MET A 85 5.27 -20.34 -0.47
N LEU A 86 6.06 -19.26 -0.55
CA LEU A 86 6.45 -18.43 0.59
C LEU A 86 5.28 -17.66 1.21
N PHE A 87 4.29 -17.29 0.41
CA PHE A 87 3.09 -16.59 0.87
C PHE A 87 2.23 -17.44 1.81
N PHE A 88 2.17 -18.75 1.56
CA PHE A 88 1.42 -19.69 2.38
C PHE A 88 2.23 -20.33 3.52
N ASP A 89 3.56 -20.41 3.38
CA ASP A 89 4.42 -21.04 4.36
C ASP A 89 4.38 -20.36 5.73
N LYS A 90 4.10 -21.14 6.77
CA LYS A 90 4.00 -20.67 8.16
C LYS A 90 5.28 -20.87 8.94
N SER A 91 6.20 -21.71 8.45
CA SER A 91 7.33 -22.26 9.20
C SER A 91 8.33 -21.22 9.70
N TYR A 92 8.38 -20.05 9.07
CA TYR A 92 9.26 -18.96 9.47
C TYR A 92 8.61 -17.97 10.44
N SER A 93 7.34 -18.15 10.84
CA SER A 93 6.70 -17.28 11.83
C SER A 93 7.15 -17.60 13.26
N GLY A 94 7.45 -16.53 14.01
CA GLY A 94 7.82 -16.59 15.41
C GLY A 94 6.64 -16.84 16.34
N ALA A 95 6.90 -16.74 17.64
CA ALA A 95 5.94 -17.12 18.67
C ALA A 95 4.74 -16.16 18.77
N LEU A 96 3.52 -16.71 18.79
CA LEU A 96 2.29 -15.97 19.05
C LEU A 96 2.37 -15.24 20.40
N THR A 97 1.99 -13.96 20.40
CA THR A 97 1.89 -13.11 21.60
C THR A 97 0.43 -13.05 22.09
N VAL A 98 -0.52 -13.08 21.16
CA VAL A 98 -1.94 -13.24 21.45
C VAL A 98 -2.36 -14.66 21.10
N GLY A 99 -2.93 -15.36 22.08
CA GLY A 99 -3.49 -16.69 21.89
C GLY A 99 -4.91 -16.65 21.32
N ASP A 100 -5.34 -17.75 20.75
CA ASP A 100 -6.74 -17.99 20.42
C ASP A 100 -7.57 -18.12 21.70
N ASN A 101 -8.58 -17.27 21.84
CA ASN A 101 -9.54 -17.31 22.95
C ASN A 101 -10.91 -17.88 22.53
N GLY A 102 -10.99 -18.48 21.34
CA GLY A 102 -12.22 -19.01 20.73
C GLY A 102 -13.11 -17.96 20.07
N THR A 103 -12.77 -16.67 20.16
CA THR A 103 -13.61 -15.57 19.65
C THR A 103 -12.86 -14.51 18.85
N ASN A 104 -11.55 -14.37 19.04
CA ASN A 104 -10.70 -13.34 18.42
C ASN A 104 -10.14 -13.73 17.03
N GLY A 105 -10.31 -15.00 16.65
CA GLY A 105 -9.70 -15.55 15.43
C GLY A 105 -8.22 -15.86 15.57
N GLY A 106 -7.69 -16.09 16.77
CA GLY A 106 -6.29 -16.46 16.99
C GLY A 106 -5.89 -17.78 16.31
N LEU A 107 -4.58 -18.04 16.22
CA LEU A 107 -4.02 -19.17 15.45
C LEU A 107 -3.39 -20.27 16.32
N GLY A 108 -3.63 -20.23 17.64
CA GLY A 108 -3.10 -21.19 18.61
C GLY A 108 -2.80 -20.58 19.97
N ALA A 109 -2.12 -21.33 20.83
CA ALA A 109 -1.73 -20.87 22.15
C ALA A 109 -0.60 -19.82 22.09
N VAL A 110 -0.55 -18.94 23.10
CA VAL A 110 0.59 -18.03 23.31
C VAL A 110 1.88 -18.85 23.37
N GLY A 111 2.92 -18.38 22.69
CA GLY A 111 4.21 -19.07 22.60
C GLY A 111 4.33 -20.05 21.42
N ALA A 112 3.23 -20.47 20.79
CA ALA A 112 3.29 -21.35 19.63
C ALA A 112 3.95 -20.64 18.44
N THR A 113 4.90 -21.31 17.78
CA THR A 113 5.57 -20.85 16.55
C THR A 113 4.97 -21.53 15.32
N GLY A 114 5.31 -21.05 14.12
CA GLY A 114 4.92 -21.73 12.89
C GLY A 114 3.42 -21.65 12.59
N LYS A 115 2.73 -20.60 13.04
CA LYS A 115 1.27 -20.46 12.97
C LYS A 115 0.78 -19.41 11.96
N VAL A 116 1.61 -18.42 11.64
CA VAL A 116 1.23 -17.26 10.82
C VAL A 116 1.94 -17.33 9.45
N SER A 117 1.23 -16.99 8.39
CA SER A 117 1.77 -16.74 7.04
C SER A 117 1.11 -15.50 6.44
N CYS A 118 1.54 -15.03 5.27
CA CYS A 118 0.89 -13.90 4.59
C CYS A 118 -0.60 -14.17 4.38
N HIS A 119 -0.94 -15.40 3.98
CA HIS A 119 -2.32 -15.86 3.82
C HIS A 119 -3.17 -15.72 5.11
N SER A 120 -2.56 -15.77 6.29
CA SER A 120 -3.29 -15.67 7.56
C SER A 120 -4.01 -14.33 7.76
N CYS A 121 -3.52 -13.26 7.13
CA CYS A 121 -4.13 -11.92 7.12
C CYS A 121 -4.64 -11.51 5.73
N HIS A 122 -4.29 -12.24 4.68
CA HIS A 122 -4.73 -12.04 3.31
C HIS A 122 -5.45 -13.29 2.82
N SER A 123 -6.70 -13.44 3.25
CA SER A 123 -7.42 -14.70 3.17
C SER A 123 -7.98 -14.95 1.77
N VAL A 124 -7.74 -16.16 1.24
CA VAL A 124 -8.37 -16.68 0.01
C VAL A 124 -9.88 -16.84 0.13
N GLY A 125 -10.45 -16.73 1.33
CA GLY A 125 -11.89 -16.65 1.55
C GLY A 125 -12.50 -15.28 1.21
N SER A 126 -11.70 -14.34 0.70
CA SER A 126 -12.13 -13.01 0.26
C SER A 126 -11.71 -12.74 -1.17
N ASP A 127 -12.62 -12.16 -1.96
CA ASP A 127 -12.36 -11.77 -3.35
C ASP A 127 -11.30 -10.66 -3.46
N ALA A 128 -11.05 -9.91 -2.38
CA ALA A 128 -10.01 -8.89 -2.30
C ALA A 128 -8.70 -9.39 -1.64
N LEU A 129 -8.67 -10.61 -1.10
CA LEU A 129 -7.56 -11.15 -0.29
C LEU A 129 -7.22 -10.25 0.92
N ASP A 130 -8.24 -9.86 1.68
CA ASP A 130 -8.13 -9.11 2.93
C ASP A 130 -8.34 -10.00 4.17
N ASP A 131 -8.23 -9.41 5.36
CA ASP A 131 -8.37 -10.14 6.63
C ASP A 131 -9.84 -10.33 6.98
N ARG A 132 -10.30 -11.58 6.97
CA ARG A 132 -11.65 -11.97 7.43
C ARG A 132 -11.64 -12.74 8.74
N ARG A 133 -10.45 -13.07 9.24
CA ARG A 133 -10.26 -13.94 10.40
C ARG A 133 -10.30 -13.14 11.69
N SER A 134 -9.63 -11.98 11.73
CA SER A 134 -9.54 -11.21 12.97
C SER A 134 -10.93 -10.80 13.48
N LYS A 135 -11.10 -10.83 14.80
CA LYS A 135 -12.32 -10.36 15.48
C LYS A 135 -11.92 -9.39 16.61
N PRO A 136 -12.56 -8.21 16.71
CA PRO A 136 -13.81 -7.80 16.05
C PRO A 136 -13.70 -7.41 14.56
N GLY A 137 -12.53 -7.52 13.94
CA GLY A 137 -12.35 -7.36 12.48
C GLY A 137 -11.93 -5.95 12.06
N ASN A 138 -11.81 -5.02 13.01
CA ASN A 138 -11.38 -3.65 12.75
C ASN A 138 -9.88 -3.54 12.41
N VAL A 139 -9.04 -4.31 13.10
CA VAL A 139 -7.60 -4.43 12.81
C VAL A 139 -7.21 -5.90 12.62
N SER A 140 -6.11 -6.13 11.91
CA SER A 140 -5.63 -7.49 11.67
C SER A 140 -4.93 -8.10 12.88
N LEU A 141 -4.95 -9.42 12.95
CA LEU A 141 -4.33 -10.21 14.02
C LEU A 141 -3.27 -11.15 13.46
N GLY A 142 -1.99 -10.77 13.55
CA GLY A 142 -0.87 -11.65 13.23
C GLY A 142 -0.46 -12.49 14.45
N THR A 143 0.81 -12.41 14.84
CA THR A 143 1.30 -12.87 16.15
C THR A 143 0.75 -12.03 17.30
N ASN A 144 0.36 -10.78 17.02
CA ASN A 144 -0.35 -9.88 17.91
C ASN A 144 -1.35 -9.04 17.10
N PHE A 145 -2.24 -8.31 17.76
CA PHE A 145 -3.05 -7.30 17.08
C PHE A 145 -2.15 -6.22 16.46
N MET A 146 -2.46 -5.87 15.22
CA MET A 146 -1.91 -4.70 14.54
C MET A 146 -2.69 -3.45 14.95
N THR A 147 -2.29 -2.30 14.41
CA THR A 147 -2.98 -1.01 14.63
C THR A 147 -3.88 -0.60 13.47
N ARG A 148 -3.88 -1.39 12.38
CA ARG A 148 -4.62 -1.14 11.14
C ARG A 148 -5.22 -2.44 10.60
N ASN A 149 -6.23 -2.32 9.76
CA ASN A 149 -6.74 -3.43 8.95
C ASN A 149 -5.74 -3.75 7.82
N SER A 150 -5.61 -5.02 7.45
CA SER A 150 -4.81 -5.41 6.27
C SER A 150 -5.53 -5.01 4.99
N LEU A 151 -4.81 -4.36 4.08
CA LEU A 151 -5.33 -4.04 2.75
C LEU A 151 -5.54 -5.33 1.94
N GLY A 152 -6.55 -5.32 1.06
CA GLY A 152 -6.68 -6.35 0.03
C GLY A 152 -5.46 -6.35 -0.91
N LEU A 153 -5.05 -7.53 -1.35
CA LEU A 153 -3.89 -7.71 -2.25
C LEU A 153 -4.26 -7.71 -3.72
N VAL A 154 -5.50 -8.01 -4.08
CA VAL A 154 -5.94 -8.02 -5.48
C VAL A 154 -5.77 -6.63 -6.08
N ASN A 155 -5.10 -6.54 -7.23
CA ASN A 155 -4.72 -5.30 -7.91
C ASN A 155 -3.75 -4.39 -7.13
N SER A 156 -3.15 -4.84 -6.03
CA SER A 156 -2.20 -4.01 -5.27
C SER A 156 -0.92 -3.65 -6.05
N SER A 157 -0.64 -4.35 -7.14
CA SER A 157 0.54 -4.12 -8.01
C SER A 157 0.40 -2.92 -8.95
N PHE A 158 -0.75 -2.26 -8.92
CA PHE A 158 -0.99 -1.02 -9.64
C PHE A 158 -0.67 0.24 -8.83
N TYR A 159 -0.42 0.12 -7.52
CA TYR A 159 -0.05 1.27 -6.71
C TYR A 159 1.42 1.62 -6.84
N ALA A 160 1.71 2.91 -6.87
CA ALA A 160 3.06 3.43 -6.70
C ALA A 160 3.57 3.25 -5.26
N TRP A 161 2.73 3.48 -4.25
CA TRP A 161 3.12 3.35 -2.85
C TRP A 161 2.37 2.20 -2.18
N THR A 162 3.04 1.48 -1.26
CA THR A 162 2.40 0.34 -0.59
C THR A 162 2.25 0.60 0.92
N ASN A 163 1.34 -0.15 1.55
CA ASN A 163 0.76 0.15 2.86
C ASN A 163 -0.10 1.44 2.87
N TRP A 164 -0.80 1.66 3.98
CA TRP A 164 -1.72 2.77 4.23
C TRP A 164 -1.06 4.15 4.20
N GLY A 165 0.05 4.36 4.90
CA GLY A 165 0.81 5.62 4.91
C GLY A 165 1.98 5.66 3.93
N GLY A 166 2.07 4.70 3.01
CA GLY A 166 3.11 4.67 1.99
C GLY A 166 4.52 4.40 2.53
N ARG A 167 4.64 3.69 3.65
CA ARG A 167 5.92 3.34 4.30
C ARG A 167 6.89 2.57 3.39
N PHE A 168 6.39 1.92 2.37
CA PHE A 168 7.21 1.12 1.45
C PHE A 168 6.98 1.61 0.04
N ASP A 169 8.08 1.91 -0.63
CA ASP A 169 8.15 2.42 -2.00
C ASP A 169 8.21 1.31 -3.05
N SER A 170 8.14 0.04 -2.62
CA SER A 170 8.02 -1.12 -3.49
C SER A 170 7.26 -2.24 -2.78
N GLN A 171 6.65 -3.15 -3.54
CA GLN A 171 6.00 -4.32 -2.95
C GLN A 171 6.99 -5.28 -2.30
N TRP A 172 8.17 -5.46 -2.90
CA TRP A 172 9.15 -6.41 -2.39
C TRP A 172 9.71 -6.00 -1.03
N SER A 173 9.77 -4.70 -0.72
CA SER A 173 10.24 -4.19 0.57
C SER A 173 9.19 -4.29 1.69
N LEU A 174 7.90 -4.17 1.36
CA LEU A 174 6.77 -4.37 2.28
C LEU A 174 6.83 -5.76 2.93
N SER A 175 6.99 -6.82 2.12
CA SER A 175 7.00 -8.21 2.59
C SER A 175 8.10 -8.49 3.62
N LEU A 176 9.24 -7.81 3.51
CA LEU A 176 10.35 -7.93 4.46
C LEU A 176 9.95 -7.43 5.84
N ALA A 177 9.39 -6.22 5.90
CA ALA A 177 8.96 -5.64 7.18
C ALA A 177 7.82 -6.46 7.83
N VAL A 178 6.93 -7.04 7.03
CA VAL A 178 5.86 -7.92 7.52
C VAL A 178 6.43 -9.21 8.13
N ALA A 179 7.45 -9.82 7.51
CA ALA A 179 8.07 -11.03 8.03
C ALA A 179 8.75 -10.79 9.40
N GLU A 180 9.48 -9.69 9.57
CA GLU A 180 10.20 -9.36 10.82
C GLU A 180 9.34 -8.64 11.88
N GLY A 181 8.17 -8.12 11.52
CA GLY A 181 7.35 -7.28 12.39
C GLY A 181 6.84 -8.02 13.62
N ALA A 182 6.93 -7.39 14.79
CA ALA A 182 6.63 -8.03 16.08
C ALA A 182 5.15 -8.43 16.25
N THR A 183 4.24 -7.68 15.61
CA THR A 183 2.79 -7.92 15.63
C THR A 183 2.31 -8.72 14.42
N THR A 184 3.12 -8.83 13.38
CA THR A 184 2.79 -9.50 12.12
C THR A 184 3.22 -10.97 12.17
N MET A 185 4.44 -11.30 11.74
CA MET A 185 4.93 -12.68 11.68
C MET A 185 6.03 -12.97 12.70
N LYS A 186 6.64 -11.94 13.30
CA LYS A 186 7.64 -12.02 14.37
C LYS A 186 8.82 -12.96 14.04
N SER A 187 9.17 -13.07 12.78
CA SER A 187 10.38 -13.77 12.33
C SER A 187 11.62 -12.91 12.61
N THR A 188 12.77 -13.49 12.28
CA THR A 188 14.05 -12.81 12.14
C THR A 188 14.61 -13.03 10.73
N ARG A 189 15.54 -12.16 10.33
CA ARG A 189 16.22 -12.28 9.03
C ARG A 189 16.81 -13.65 8.81
N LEU A 190 17.55 -14.12 9.81
CA LEU A 190 18.29 -15.38 9.70
C LEU A 190 17.35 -16.58 9.69
N GLU A 191 16.21 -16.53 10.38
CA GLU A 191 15.18 -17.58 10.28
C GLU A 191 14.61 -17.68 8.86
N VAL A 192 14.36 -16.56 8.18
CA VAL A 192 13.89 -16.57 6.79
C VAL A 192 14.97 -17.09 5.83
N VAL A 193 16.22 -16.65 6.01
CA VAL A 193 17.35 -17.10 5.19
C VAL A 193 17.58 -18.61 5.36
N HIS A 194 17.55 -19.12 6.60
CA HIS A 194 17.66 -20.55 6.89
C HIS A 194 16.46 -21.34 6.37
N MET A 195 15.23 -20.80 6.46
CA MET A 195 14.05 -21.45 5.90
C MET A 195 14.16 -21.62 4.38
N LEU A 196 14.63 -20.59 3.66
CA LEU A 196 14.90 -20.69 2.23
C LEU A 196 15.92 -21.79 1.93
N PHE A 197 17.02 -21.87 2.68
CA PHE A 197 18.03 -22.92 2.49
C PHE A 197 17.48 -24.32 2.74
N ASN A 198 16.76 -24.50 3.84
CA ASN A 198 16.31 -25.81 4.27
C ASN A 198 15.16 -26.36 3.41
N LYS A 199 14.28 -25.49 2.91
CA LYS A 199 13.06 -25.91 2.20
C LYS A 199 13.09 -25.61 0.70
N TYR A 200 13.64 -24.46 0.31
CA TYR A 200 13.44 -23.88 -1.02
C TYR A 200 14.75 -23.63 -1.79
N ARG A 201 15.85 -24.29 -1.42
CA ARG A 201 17.15 -24.09 -2.05
C ARG A 201 17.12 -24.35 -3.55
N THR A 202 16.49 -25.45 -3.98
CA THR A 202 16.40 -25.80 -5.40
C THR A 202 15.67 -24.72 -6.20
N GLU A 203 14.53 -24.23 -5.70
CA GLU A 203 13.77 -23.17 -6.34
C GLU A 203 14.56 -21.86 -6.37
N TYR A 204 15.15 -21.48 -5.23
CA TYR A 204 15.92 -20.25 -5.09
C TYR A 204 17.12 -20.22 -6.04
N ASP A 205 17.94 -21.27 -6.02
CA ASP A 205 19.18 -21.37 -6.81
C ASP A 205 18.90 -21.43 -8.32
N ALA A 206 17.68 -21.81 -8.73
CA ALA A 206 17.25 -21.80 -10.12
C ALA A 206 16.82 -20.40 -10.62
N ILE A 207 16.50 -19.47 -9.70
CA ILE A 207 15.97 -18.14 -10.04
C ILE A 207 17.05 -17.07 -9.93
N PHE A 208 17.78 -17.07 -8.81
CA PHE A 208 18.67 -15.97 -8.46
C PHE A 208 20.11 -16.25 -8.89
N PRO A 209 20.85 -15.22 -9.36
CA PRO A 209 22.19 -15.39 -9.92
C PRO A 209 23.24 -15.82 -8.90
N VAL A 210 22.99 -15.59 -7.61
CA VAL A 210 23.86 -16.01 -6.51
C VAL A 210 23.10 -17.09 -5.73
N PRO A 211 23.60 -18.34 -5.69
CA PRO A 211 22.95 -19.39 -4.93
C PRO A 211 23.03 -19.13 -3.42
N LEU A 212 22.21 -19.83 -2.64
CA LEU A 212 22.27 -19.75 -1.18
C LEU A 212 23.64 -20.23 -0.67
N ASP A 213 24.19 -19.49 0.30
CA ASP A 213 25.51 -19.77 0.88
C ASP A 213 25.51 -21.14 1.56
N ALA A 214 26.52 -21.96 1.27
CA ALA A 214 26.64 -23.31 1.82
C ALA A 214 26.79 -23.32 3.34
N ALA A 215 27.30 -22.23 3.95
CA ALA A 215 27.42 -22.10 5.41
C ALA A 215 26.06 -21.89 6.12
N LEU A 216 24.95 -21.81 5.37
CA LEU A 216 23.61 -21.91 5.96
C LEU A 216 23.26 -23.35 6.36
N ASP A 217 23.98 -24.35 5.84
CA ASP A 217 23.84 -25.73 6.30
C ASP A 217 24.37 -25.84 7.75
N PRO A 218 23.55 -26.28 8.72
CA PRO A 218 24.03 -26.49 10.08
C PRO A 218 25.15 -27.55 10.18
N ALA A 219 25.34 -28.39 9.15
CA ALA A 219 26.44 -29.35 9.05
C ALA A 219 27.72 -28.77 8.41
N ALA A 220 27.70 -27.53 7.90
CA ALA A 220 28.88 -26.89 7.33
C ALA A 220 29.95 -26.62 8.41
N GLY A 221 31.23 -26.77 8.04
CA GLY A 221 32.35 -26.52 8.96
C GLY A 221 32.44 -25.06 9.44
N ASP A 222 31.85 -24.13 8.71
CA ASP A 222 31.78 -22.70 8.99
C ASP A 222 30.35 -22.21 9.26
N ALA A 223 29.42 -23.10 9.67
CA ALA A 223 28.01 -22.77 9.92
C ALA A 223 27.80 -21.61 10.92
N ALA A 224 28.77 -21.36 11.81
CA ALA A 224 28.74 -20.24 12.76
C ALA A 224 28.71 -18.85 12.09
N ARG A 225 29.03 -18.74 10.79
CA ARG A 225 28.88 -17.50 10.00
C ARG A 225 27.44 -16.99 9.98
N PHE A 226 26.47 -17.90 9.98
CA PHE A 226 25.04 -17.57 9.94
C PHE A 226 24.31 -18.18 11.14
N PRO A 227 24.21 -17.43 12.26
CA PRO A 227 23.44 -17.86 13.42
C PRO A 227 22.02 -18.31 13.05
N ALA A 228 21.44 -19.22 13.83
CA ALA A 228 20.12 -19.79 13.52
C ALA A 228 18.98 -18.75 13.51
N SER A 229 19.13 -17.67 14.28
CA SER A 229 18.14 -16.60 14.41
C SER A 229 18.85 -15.27 14.68
N GLY A 230 18.25 -14.17 14.24
CA GLY A 230 18.82 -12.84 14.38
C GLY A 230 18.33 -11.89 13.30
N LYS A 231 18.15 -10.62 13.67
CA LYS A 231 17.82 -9.51 12.78
C LYS A 231 18.48 -8.24 13.30
N PRO A 232 18.60 -7.18 12.48
CA PRO A 232 19.08 -5.91 12.95
C PRO A 232 18.33 -5.41 14.17
N LYS A 233 19.07 -4.80 15.07
CA LYS A 233 18.55 -4.11 16.24
C LYS A 233 17.58 -2.98 15.85
N ALA A 234 16.59 -2.74 16.71
CA ALA A 234 15.51 -1.80 16.41
C ALA A 234 15.97 -0.34 16.46
N ALA A 235 16.86 -0.02 17.39
CA ALA A 235 17.47 1.30 17.53
C ALA A 235 19.00 1.21 17.58
N ALA A 236 19.67 2.28 17.15
CA ALA A 236 21.14 2.36 17.15
C ALA A 236 21.76 2.15 18.55
N GLY A 237 21.05 2.53 19.61
CA GLY A 237 21.49 2.38 21.00
C GLY A 237 21.17 1.02 21.63
N ASP A 238 20.43 0.14 20.96
CA ASP A 238 20.16 -1.20 21.48
C ASP A 238 21.45 -2.05 21.48
N PRO A 239 21.58 -3.02 22.40
CA PRO A 239 22.68 -3.97 22.40
C PRO A 239 22.79 -4.73 21.08
N ASP A 240 24.01 -4.99 20.65
CA ASP A 240 24.28 -5.78 19.45
C ASP A 240 23.81 -7.23 19.63
N GLY A 241 23.00 -7.71 18.68
CA GLY A 241 22.50 -9.08 18.65
C GLY A 241 23.35 -9.97 17.74
N ALA A 242 22.85 -11.19 17.52
CA ALA A 242 23.53 -12.18 16.66
C ALA A 242 23.78 -11.65 15.24
N PHE A 243 22.89 -10.80 14.71
CA PHE A 243 23.04 -10.24 13.37
C PHE A 243 24.18 -9.21 13.31
N GLU A 244 24.26 -8.31 14.28
CA GLU A 244 25.32 -7.29 14.40
C GLU A 244 26.71 -7.92 14.56
N LEU A 245 26.78 -9.05 15.28
CA LEU A 245 28.03 -9.77 15.56
C LEU A 245 28.57 -10.57 14.36
N MET A 246 27.77 -10.78 13.29
CA MET A 246 28.25 -11.40 12.06
C MET A 246 29.30 -10.54 11.36
N ALA A 247 30.12 -11.14 10.49
CA ALA A 247 31.00 -10.35 9.63
C ALA A 247 30.18 -9.45 8.69
N ALA A 248 30.72 -8.28 8.33
CA ALA A 248 30.02 -7.33 7.46
C ALA A 248 29.62 -7.94 6.11
N GLY A 249 30.49 -8.79 5.54
CA GLY A 249 30.19 -9.54 4.30
C GLY A 249 29.04 -10.53 4.46
N ASP A 250 29.00 -11.28 5.57
CA ASP A 250 27.93 -12.24 5.85
C ASP A 250 26.57 -11.53 6.06
N ARG A 251 26.57 -10.34 6.69
CA ARG A 251 25.35 -9.51 6.76
C ARG A 251 24.84 -9.08 5.39
N VAL A 252 25.73 -8.74 4.46
CA VAL A 252 25.36 -8.39 3.08
C VAL A 252 24.77 -9.61 2.35
N ILE A 253 25.35 -10.80 2.54
CA ILE A 253 24.81 -12.06 1.99
C ILE A 253 23.41 -12.32 2.52
N ALA A 254 23.23 -12.29 3.85
CA ALA A 254 21.92 -12.49 4.48
C ALA A 254 20.88 -11.47 3.99
N ASN A 255 21.26 -10.19 3.87
CA ASN A 255 20.36 -9.16 3.36
C ASN A 255 20.01 -9.35 1.88
N ARG A 256 20.94 -9.82 1.04
CA ARG A 256 20.66 -10.12 -0.37
C ARG A 256 19.67 -11.27 -0.49
N ILE A 257 19.87 -12.34 0.28
CA ILE A 257 18.95 -13.48 0.32
C ILE A 257 17.57 -13.04 0.79
N TYR A 258 17.53 -12.21 1.83
CA TYR A 258 16.29 -11.65 2.36
C TYR A 258 15.57 -10.73 1.38
N ALA A 259 16.29 -9.88 0.63
CA ALA A 259 15.70 -9.09 -0.44
C ALA A 259 15.09 -9.97 -1.55
N ASN A 260 15.76 -11.07 -1.90
CA ASN A 260 15.26 -12.03 -2.90
C ASN A 260 13.98 -12.74 -2.42
N PHE A 261 13.85 -13.04 -1.12
CA PHE A 261 12.57 -13.49 -0.52
C PHE A 261 11.42 -12.50 -0.80
N GLY A 262 11.64 -11.21 -0.52
CA GLY A 262 10.64 -10.18 -0.79
C GLY A 262 10.32 -10.04 -2.29
N LYS A 263 11.34 -10.14 -3.16
CA LYS A 263 11.18 -10.06 -4.62
C LYS A 263 10.38 -11.22 -5.20
N ALA A 264 10.56 -12.44 -4.69
CA ALA A 264 9.75 -13.59 -5.06
C ALA A 264 8.29 -13.40 -4.66
N ILE A 265 8.02 -12.97 -3.41
CA ILE A 265 6.65 -12.67 -2.95
C ILE A 265 6.00 -11.58 -3.80
N ALA A 266 6.73 -10.50 -4.13
CA ALA A 266 6.21 -9.44 -5.00
C ALA A 266 5.90 -9.96 -6.41
N ALA A 267 6.73 -10.83 -6.99
CA ALA A 267 6.45 -11.47 -8.27
C ALA A 267 5.15 -12.30 -8.23
N TYR A 268 4.87 -12.98 -7.12
CA TYR A 268 3.58 -13.65 -6.92
C TYR A 268 2.42 -12.67 -6.81
N ILE A 269 2.54 -11.62 -6.00
CA ILE A 269 1.47 -10.61 -5.81
C ILE A 269 1.11 -9.91 -7.13
N ARG A 270 2.06 -9.75 -8.06
CA ARG A 270 1.82 -9.25 -9.43
C ARG A 270 0.90 -10.13 -10.27
N THR A 271 0.72 -11.39 -9.90
CA THR A 271 -0.24 -12.31 -10.56
C THR A 271 -1.66 -12.19 -10.01
N LEU A 272 -1.86 -11.51 -8.87
CA LEU A 272 -3.15 -11.36 -8.19
C LEU A 272 -3.92 -10.18 -8.79
N VAL A 273 -4.40 -10.36 -10.02
CA VAL A 273 -5.09 -9.32 -10.78
C VAL A 273 -6.52 -9.72 -11.09
N SER A 274 -7.42 -8.74 -10.97
CA SER A 274 -8.86 -8.85 -11.25
C SER A 274 -9.25 -7.72 -12.20
N ARG A 275 -9.87 -8.08 -13.33
CA ARG A 275 -10.36 -7.18 -14.39
C ARG A 275 -11.82 -7.51 -14.71
N ASP A 276 -12.34 -6.99 -15.82
CA ASP A 276 -13.68 -7.29 -16.34
C ASP A 276 -14.79 -7.07 -15.31
N ALA A 277 -14.70 -5.96 -14.58
CA ALA A 277 -15.78 -5.53 -13.71
C ALA A 277 -17.01 -5.15 -14.56
N PRO A 278 -18.25 -5.33 -14.06
CA PRO A 278 -19.45 -4.83 -14.74
C PRO A 278 -19.33 -3.39 -15.24
N PHE A 279 -18.68 -2.51 -14.48
CA PHE A 279 -18.35 -1.15 -14.93
C PHE A 279 -17.46 -1.10 -16.18
N ASP A 280 -16.43 -1.95 -16.25
CA ASP A 280 -15.52 -1.98 -17.40
C ASP A 280 -16.29 -2.38 -18.69
N ARG A 281 -17.22 -3.34 -18.60
CA ARG A 281 -18.10 -3.72 -19.73
C ARG A 281 -19.08 -2.62 -20.12
N TYR A 282 -19.64 -1.92 -19.13
CA TYR A 282 -20.53 -0.79 -19.36
C TYR A 282 -19.86 0.30 -20.20
N VAL A 283 -18.66 0.74 -19.81
CA VAL A 283 -17.91 1.76 -20.57
C VAL A 283 -17.46 1.23 -21.94
N ALA A 284 -17.25 -0.08 -22.10
CA ALA A 284 -16.99 -0.72 -23.38
C ALA A 284 -18.22 -0.82 -24.31
N GLY A 285 -19.41 -0.41 -23.87
CA GLY A 285 -20.62 -0.32 -24.67
C GLY A 285 -21.73 -1.32 -24.32
N ASP A 286 -21.53 -2.20 -23.34
CA ASP A 286 -22.57 -3.08 -22.82
C ASP A 286 -23.44 -2.32 -21.80
N LEU A 287 -24.43 -1.56 -22.29
CA LEU A 287 -25.27 -0.69 -21.46
C LEU A 287 -26.12 -1.43 -20.41
N ASP A 288 -26.26 -2.76 -20.56
CA ASP A 288 -26.99 -3.62 -19.63
C ASP A 288 -26.05 -4.27 -18.58
N ALA A 289 -24.74 -4.04 -18.66
CA ALA A 289 -23.77 -4.58 -17.72
C ALA A 289 -23.96 -4.06 -16.29
N ILE A 290 -24.54 -2.87 -16.12
CA ILE A 290 -24.84 -2.28 -14.81
C ILE A 290 -26.30 -1.83 -14.73
N SER A 291 -26.85 -1.83 -13.52
CA SER A 291 -28.25 -1.48 -13.28
C SER A 291 -28.51 0.03 -13.40
N GLU A 292 -29.77 0.41 -13.63
CA GLU A 292 -30.19 1.82 -13.63
C GLU A 292 -29.79 2.61 -12.36
N PRO A 293 -29.94 2.07 -11.12
CA PRO A 293 -29.35 2.68 -9.92
C PRO A 293 -27.84 2.90 -9.99
N ALA A 294 -27.08 1.93 -10.50
CA ALA A 294 -25.64 2.07 -10.62
C ALA A 294 -25.24 3.15 -11.65
N LYS A 295 -26.01 3.31 -12.73
CA LYS A 295 -25.81 4.41 -13.70
C LYS A 295 -26.03 5.78 -13.04
N ARG A 296 -27.09 5.95 -12.24
CA ARG A 296 -27.30 7.18 -11.44
C ARG A 296 -26.19 7.40 -10.41
N GLY A 297 -25.73 6.32 -9.77
CA GLY A 297 -24.61 6.35 -8.83
C GLY A 297 -23.30 6.78 -9.48
N LEU A 298 -23.08 6.40 -10.74
CA LEU A 298 -21.91 6.80 -11.51
C LEU A 298 -21.88 8.32 -11.74
N HIS A 299 -23.01 8.95 -12.09
CA HIS A 299 -23.09 10.42 -12.16
C HIS A 299 -22.69 11.08 -10.84
N THR A 300 -23.24 10.60 -9.72
CA THR A 300 -22.86 11.06 -8.38
C THR A 300 -21.36 10.88 -8.11
N PHE A 301 -20.79 9.74 -8.52
CA PHE A 301 -19.37 9.44 -8.36
C PHE A 301 -18.47 10.39 -9.15
N LEU A 302 -18.78 10.64 -10.43
CA LEU A 302 -17.99 11.52 -11.29
C LEU A 302 -17.94 12.95 -10.74
N ALA A 303 -19.05 13.43 -10.19
CA ALA A 303 -19.14 14.77 -9.62
C ALA A 303 -18.39 14.93 -8.28
N ASN A 304 -18.37 13.89 -7.43
CA ASN A 304 -17.99 14.05 -6.02
C ASN A 304 -16.75 13.24 -5.58
N CYS A 305 -16.39 12.18 -6.31
CA CYS A 305 -15.38 11.21 -5.85
C CYS A 305 -14.15 11.14 -6.78
N ALA A 306 -14.35 11.50 -8.06
CA ALA A 306 -13.33 11.42 -9.10
C ALA A 306 -12.28 12.56 -9.05
N SER A 307 -12.13 13.24 -7.91
CA SER A 307 -10.97 14.10 -7.65
C SER A 307 -9.78 13.30 -7.10
N CYS A 308 -10.04 12.23 -6.34
CA CYS A 308 -9.02 11.34 -5.78
C CYS A 308 -9.10 9.92 -6.34
N HIS A 309 -10.32 9.43 -6.61
CA HIS A 309 -10.53 8.08 -7.14
C HIS A 309 -10.51 8.07 -8.67
N ILE A 310 -9.34 8.38 -9.23
CA ILE A 310 -9.12 8.53 -10.67
C ILE A 310 -8.31 7.38 -11.27
N GLY A 311 -8.25 7.38 -12.60
CA GLY A 311 -7.50 6.41 -13.38
C GLY A 311 -8.10 5.00 -13.31
N PRO A 312 -7.52 4.04 -14.06
CA PRO A 312 -8.08 2.70 -14.13
C PRO A 312 -8.09 1.96 -12.81
N ASN A 313 -7.25 2.32 -11.85
CA ASN A 313 -7.20 1.69 -10.52
C ASN A 313 -8.10 2.40 -9.48
N PHE A 314 -8.84 3.46 -9.86
CA PHE A 314 -9.68 4.23 -8.93
C PHE A 314 -8.90 4.78 -7.71
N ALA A 315 -7.69 5.26 -7.95
CA ALA A 315 -6.81 5.89 -6.98
C ALA A 315 -5.77 6.75 -7.71
N ASP A 316 -5.55 7.95 -7.21
CA ASP A 316 -4.53 8.90 -7.65
C ASP A 316 -3.10 8.57 -7.19
N ASP A 317 -2.93 7.58 -6.31
CA ASP A 317 -1.67 7.26 -5.62
C ASP A 317 -1.13 8.38 -4.70
N GLU A 318 -1.97 9.36 -4.38
CA GLU A 318 -1.67 10.48 -3.46
C GLU A 318 -2.14 10.17 -2.03
N PHE A 319 -1.84 11.10 -1.10
CA PHE A 319 -2.09 10.96 0.32
C PHE A 319 -3.01 12.06 0.86
N HIS A 320 -4.13 11.66 1.45
CA HIS A 320 -5.17 12.57 1.93
C HIS A 320 -5.52 12.29 3.38
N ALA A 321 -5.88 13.35 4.10
CA ALA A 321 -6.33 13.26 5.49
C ALA A 321 -7.85 13.43 5.54
N LEU A 322 -8.56 12.35 5.87
CA LEU A 322 -10.02 12.34 6.01
C LEU A 322 -10.51 12.57 7.44
N ALA A 323 -9.57 12.57 8.41
CA ALA A 323 -9.85 12.62 9.84
C ALA A 323 -10.80 11.51 10.36
N VAL A 324 -10.75 10.31 9.76
CA VAL A 324 -11.57 9.16 10.19
C VAL A 324 -11.38 8.93 11.70
N PRO A 325 -12.46 8.76 12.49
CA PRO A 325 -12.36 8.54 13.93
C PRO A 325 -11.42 7.38 14.28
N GLN A 326 -10.63 7.54 15.34
CA GLN A 326 -9.77 6.46 15.85
C GLN A 326 -10.51 5.70 16.95
N THR A 327 -11.28 4.69 16.58
CA THR A 327 -12.14 3.92 17.51
C THR A 327 -11.84 2.42 17.46
N GLY A 328 -11.69 1.81 18.63
CA GLY A 328 -11.50 0.36 18.78
C GLY A 328 -10.36 0.00 19.74
N LEU A 329 -10.39 -1.24 20.26
CA LEU A 329 -9.50 -1.70 21.33
C LEU A 329 -8.00 -1.58 21.02
N ASN A 330 -7.63 -1.82 19.76
CA ASN A 330 -6.24 -1.86 19.30
C ASN A 330 -5.92 -0.72 18.32
N VAL A 331 -6.83 0.25 18.18
CA VAL A 331 -6.65 1.42 17.31
C VAL A 331 -5.97 2.51 18.14
N PRO A 332 -4.85 3.08 17.68
CA PRO A 332 -4.16 4.13 18.43
C PRO A 332 -5.03 5.38 18.51
N ALA A 333 -4.93 6.13 19.60
CA ALA A 333 -5.71 7.37 19.77
C ALA A 333 -5.44 8.42 18.67
N VAL A 334 -4.22 8.42 18.12
CA VAL A 334 -3.82 9.23 16.96
C VAL A 334 -2.99 8.37 16.03
N ASP A 335 -3.31 8.38 14.74
CA ASP A 335 -2.50 7.77 13.68
C ASP A 335 -2.02 8.85 12.70
N ASN A 336 -0.73 9.20 12.78
CA ASN A 336 -0.12 10.22 11.92
C ASN A 336 0.28 9.68 10.54
N ALA A 337 0.13 8.39 10.28
CA ALA A 337 0.31 7.76 8.97
C ALA A 337 1.56 8.22 8.21
N ARG A 338 1.39 8.86 7.04
CA ARG A 338 2.49 9.28 6.16
C ARG A 338 3.61 9.99 6.92
N PHE A 339 3.28 10.89 7.84
CA PHE A 339 4.26 11.58 8.68
C PHE A 339 5.17 10.62 9.46
N ASN A 340 4.62 9.59 10.09
CA ASN A 340 5.42 8.60 10.84
C ASN A 340 6.11 7.58 9.91
N ASP A 341 5.57 7.37 8.72
CA ASP A 341 6.01 6.34 7.78
C ASP A 341 7.20 6.79 6.89
N VAL A 342 7.40 8.10 6.67
CA VAL A 342 8.49 8.63 5.83
C VAL A 342 9.89 8.38 6.42
N VAL A 343 10.09 8.61 7.73
CA VAL A 343 11.39 8.42 8.38
C VAL A 343 11.90 6.97 8.27
N PRO A 344 11.12 5.94 8.67
CA PRO A 344 11.57 4.56 8.53
C PRO A 344 11.69 4.10 7.07
N LEU A 345 10.94 4.70 6.14
CA LEU A 345 11.11 4.45 4.70
C LEU A 345 12.50 4.89 4.24
N LEU A 346 12.89 6.13 4.53
CA LEU A 346 14.17 6.70 4.12
C LEU A 346 15.36 6.01 4.80
N ALA A 347 15.19 5.55 6.04
CA ALA A 347 16.21 4.82 6.79
C ALA A 347 16.38 3.35 6.36
N SER A 348 15.43 2.79 5.61
CA SER A 348 15.46 1.39 5.20
C SER A 348 16.53 1.12 4.16
N ALA A 349 17.40 0.13 4.42
CA ALA A 349 18.33 -0.37 3.40
C ALA A 349 17.63 -1.06 2.21
N PHE A 350 16.35 -1.40 2.36
CA PHE A 350 15.53 -2.10 1.38
C PHE A 350 14.56 -1.18 0.61
N ASN A 351 14.75 0.15 0.66
CA ASN A 351 14.00 1.03 -0.23
C ASN A 351 14.57 1.00 -1.67
N THR A 352 13.88 1.64 -2.61
CA THR A 352 14.24 1.65 -4.04
C THR A 352 15.57 2.33 -4.36
N ALA A 353 16.05 3.22 -3.50
CA ALA A 353 17.39 3.84 -3.61
C ALA A 353 18.49 3.01 -2.91
N GLY A 354 18.11 1.98 -2.15
CA GLY A 354 19.01 1.14 -1.37
C GLY A 354 19.75 0.09 -2.19
N ALA A 355 20.84 -0.45 -1.62
CA ALA A 355 21.76 -1.37 -2.28
C ALA A 355 21.16 -2.72 -2.72
N PHE A 356 19.93 -3.03 -2.27
CA PHE A 356 19.23 -4.27 -2.60
C PHE A 356 18.17 -4.11 -3.71
N SER A 357 17.91 -2.88 -4.14
CA SER A 357 17.15 -2.56 -5.36
C SER A 357 17.94 -2.96 -6.61
N ASP A 358 17.26 -3.46 -7.64
CA ASP A 358 17.90 -3.75 -8.95
C ASP A 358 18.04 -2.50 -9.84
N ASN A 359 17.37 -1.40 -9.47
CA ASN A 359 17.55 -0.09 -10.08
C ASN A 359 17.44 1.00 -9.00
N THR A 360 18.55 1.64 -8.69
CA THR A 360 18.65 2.70 -7.67
C THR A 360 18.46 4.11 -8.21
N THR A 361 18.30 4.26 -9.53
CA THR A 361 18.24 5.57 -10.21
C THR A 361 16.81 5.95 -10.59
N THR A 362 15.80 5.37 -9.97
CA THR A 362 14.38 5.66 -10.26
C THR A 362 13.97 7.08 -9.90
N GLY A 363 14.71 7.75 -9.01
CA GLY A 363 14.39 9.09 -8.51
C GLY A 363 13.16 9.14 -7.60
N LYS A 364 12.53 7.99 -7.31
CA LYS A 364 11.25 7.91 -6.59
C LYS A 364 11.24 8.56 -5.20
N LEU A 365 12.39 8.54 -4.53
CA LEU A 365 12.56 9.13 -3.19
C LEU A 365 13.14 10.55 -3.22
N SER A 366 13.41 11.10 -4.41
CA SER A 366 14.03 12.41 -4.55
C SER A 366 13.15 13.49 -3.93
N GLY A 367 13.72 14.28 -3.02
CA GLY A 367 13.02 15.37 -2.34
C GLY A 367 12.02 14.92 -1.26
N LEU A 368 11.86 13.62 -1.01
CA LEU A 368 10.98 13.14 0.05
C LEU A 368 11.58 13.46 1.42
N ALA A 369 10.80 14.17 2.25
CA ALA A 369 11.12 14.47 3.63
C ALA A 369 9.86 14.36 4.51
N GLN A 370 10.08 14.12 5.79
CA GLN A 370 9.00 14.20 6.79
C GLN A 370 8.57 15.67 6.92
N ALA A 371 7.27 15.93 6.78
CA ALA A 371 6.70 17.27 6.87
C ALA A 371 5.42 17.27 7.69
N GLU A 372 5.22 18.28 8.55
CA GLU A 372 4.04 18.39 9.44
C GLU A 372 2.70 18.31 8.69
N SER A 373 2.65 18.76 7.43
CA SER A 373 1.48 18.65 6.57
C SER A 373 1.05 17.20 6.27
N GLN A 374 1.93 16.22 6.47
CA GLN A 374 1.68 14.80 6.22
C GLN A 374 0.92 14.10 7.36
N ARG A 375 0.62 14.80 8.46
CA ARG A 375 -0.04 14.20 9.63
C ARG A 375 -1.44 13.70 9.28
N GLY A 376 -1.64 12.41 9.51
CA GLY A 376 -2.93 11.76 9.28
C GLY A 376 -3.27 11.57 7.81
N GLN A 377 -2.31 11.78 6.90
CA GLN A 377 -2.50 11.50 5.48
C GLN A 377 -2.31 10.02 5.19
N PHE A 378 -3.31 9.43 4.54
CA PHE A 378 -3.36 8.05 4.09
C PHE A 378 -3.46 8.01 2.58
N ARG A 379 -2.85 6.99 1.98
CA ARG A 379 -2.91 6.78 0.54
C ARG A 379 -4.35 6.50 0.10
N THR A 380 -4.77 7.09 -1.01
CA THR A 380 -6.07 6.76 -1.63
C THR A 380 -6.14 5.27 -1.95
N LYS A 381 -7.07 4.55 -1.32
CA LYS A 381 -7.32 3.13 -1.59
C LYS A 381 -8.14 3.01 -2.89
N SER A 382 -7.71 2.12 -3.77
CA SER A 382 -8.47 1.67 -4.94
C SER A 382 -9.87 1.22 -4.54
N LEU A 383 -10.83 1.57 -5.39
CA LEU A 383 -12.22 1.12 -5.28
C LEU A 383 -12.49 -0.17 -6.07
N ARG A 384 -11.50 -0.74 -6.78
CA ARG A 384 -11.68 -2.06 -7.38
C ARG A 384 -11.86 -3.12 -6.30
N ASN A 385 -12.84 -4.00 -6.49
CA ASN A 385 -13.24 -5.05 -5.54
C ASN A 385 -13.63 -4.52 -4.14
N ILE A 386 -14.06 -3.25 -4.04
CA ILE A 386 -14.35 -2.62 -2.75
C ILE A 386 -15.60 -3.21 -2.07
N ALA A 387 -16.55 -3.75 -2.83
CA ALA A 387 -17.85 -4.23 -2.33
C ALA A 387 -17.73 -5.24 -1.19
N GLU A 388 -16.70 -6.08 -1.24
CA GLU A 388 -16.46 -7.13 -0.26
C GLU A 388 -15.34 -6.77 0.72
N ALA A 389 -14.65 -5.63 0.57
CA ALA A 389 -13.44 -5.33 1.31
C ALA A 389 -13.68 -4.65 2.68
N GLY A 390 -14.80 -4.99 3.33
CA GLY A 390 -15.19 -4.48 4.64
C GLY A 390 -14.55 -5.28 5.79
N PRO A 391 -14.39 -4.67 6.99
CA PRO A 391 -14.74 -3.29 7.30
C PRO A 391 -13.76 -2.28 6.70
N TYR A 392 -14.26 -1.06 6.50
CA TYR A 392 -13.65 -0.02 5.69
C TYR A 392 -12.80 0.96 6.50
N MET A 393 -12.00 1.76 5.79
CA MET A 393 -10.98 2.66 6.32
C MET A 393 -9.76 1.92 6.90
N HIS A 394 -8.75 2.68 7.33
CA HIS A 394 -7.43 2.12 7.69
C HIS A 394 -7.44 1.24 8.94
N ALA A 395 -8.44 1.37 9.81
CA ALA A 395 -8.60 0.57 11.01
C ALA A 395 -10.04 0.03 11.15
N GLY A 396 -10.71 -0.23 10.01
CA GLY A 396 -11.99 -0.93 9.97
C GLY A 396 -13.11 -0.23 10.75
N GLN A 397 -13.12 1.10 10.76
CA GLN A 397 -14.02 1.90 11.60
C GLN A 397 -15.46 1.95 11.06
N LEU A 398 -15.64 1.69 9.76
CA LEU A 398 -16.94 1.73 9.11
C LEU A 398 -17.30 0.32 8.63
N ALA A 399 -18.51 -0.15 8.95
CA ALA A 399 -18.87 -1.55 8.73
C ALA A 399 -19.30 -1.82 7.28
N THR A 400 -20.00 -0.86 6.66
CA THR A 400 -20.62 -1.02 5.34
C THR A 400 -20.22 0.08 4.37
N LEU A 401 -20.39 -0.15 3.06
CA LEU A 401 -20.24 0.92 2.06
C LEU A 401 -21.22 2.07 2.30
N ALA A 402 -22.42 1.79 2.82
CA ALA A 402 -23.38 2.83 3.18
C ALA A 402 -22.82 3.74 4.28
N ASP A 403 -22.13 3.19 5.28
CA ASP A 403 -21.47 3.98 6.32
C ASP A 403 -20.32 4.83 5.75
N VAL A 404 -19.58 4.31 4.76
CA VAL A 404 -18.53 5.05 4.05
C VAL A 404 -19.13 6.23 3.28
N VAL A 405 -20.19 6.01 2.51
CA VAL A 405 -20.86 7.06 1.75
C VAL A 405 -21.44 8.11 2.70
N ALA A 406 -22.09 7.70 3.79
CA ALA A 406 -22.62 8.60 4.81
C ALA A 406 -21.50 9.44 5.47
N PHE A 407 -20.35 8.84 5.74
CA PHE A 407 -19.17 9.54 6.28
C PHE A 407 -18.67 10.64 5.34
N TYR A 408 -18.56 10.38 4.04
CA TYR A 408 -18.21 11.42 3.06
C TYR A 408 -19.32 12.46 2.91
N ASN A 409 -20.59 12.05 2.96
CA ASN A 409 -21.72 12.96 2.79
C ASN A 409 -21.75 14.09 3.83
N VAL A 410 -21.31 13.82 5.05
CA VAL A 410 -21.19 14.83 6.12
C VAL A 410 -19.86 15.61 6.10
N GLY A 411 -19.00 15.37 5.11
CA GLY A 411 -17.71 16.04 4.98
C GLY A 411 -16.59 15.41 5.79
N GLY A 412 -16.59 14.09 5.94
CA GLY A 412 -15.54 13.35 6.63
C GLY A 412 -15.54 13.53 8.15
N GLY A 413 -14.39 13.28 8.79
CA GLY A 413 -14.29 13.33 10.24
C GLY A 413 -13.93 14.71 10.81
N ASP A 414 -14.03 14.80 12.13
CA ASP A 414 -13.59 15.95 12.91
C ASP A 414 -12.11 15.81 13.29
N VAL A 415 -11.33 16.87 13.05
CA VAL A 415 -9.91 16.91 13.40
C VAL A 415 -9.69 17.14 14.89
N GLY A 416 -10.65 17.75 15.61
CA GLY A 416 -10.53 18.05 17.03
C GLY A 416 -9.15 18.61 17.43
N ALA A 417 -8.57 18.04 18.49
CA ALA A 417 -7.20 18.36 18.97
C ALA A 417 -6.13 17.36 18.49
N THR A 418 -6.33 16.73 17.32
CA THR A 418 -5.42 15.66 16.83
C THR A 418 -4.16 16.20 16.15
N GLY A 419 -4.15 17.47 15.72
CA GLY A 419 -3.09 18.06 14.90
C GLY A 419 -3.10 17.62 13.44
N ILE A 420 -4.13 16.88 13.00
CA ILE A 420 -4.35 16.51 11.60
C ILE A 420 -4.91 17.72 10.84
N VAL A 421 -4.35 18.01 9.67
CA VAL A 421 -4.91 18.97 8.72
C VAL A 421 -5.73 18.17 7.70
N LYS A 422 -7.07 18.28 7.78
CA LYS A 422 -7.98 17.61 6.86
C LYS A 422 -7.79 18.14 5.43
N ASP A 423 -7.89 17.25 4.46
CA ASP A 423 -7.82 17.63 3.06
C ASP A 423 -8.96 18.60 2.69
N PRO A 424 -8.68 19.73 2.03
CA PRO A 424 -9.68 20.76 1.73
C PRO A 424 -10.78 20.31 0.76
N LEU A 425 -10.57 19.22 -0.01
CA LEU A 425 -11.60 18.64 -0.87
C LEU A 425 -12.68 17.90 -0.07
N ILE A 426 -12.44 17.63 1.21
CA ILE A 426 -13.37 16.87 2.07
C ILE A 426 -14.37 17.83 2.71
N VAL A 427 -15.49 18.01 2.01
CA VAL A 427 -16.60 18.90 2.37
C VAL A 427 -17.94 18.15 2.35
N PRO A 428 -18.99 18.64 3.04
CA PRO A 428 -20.31 18.04 2.98
C PRO A 428 -20.85 18.00 1.54
N LEU A 429 -21.34 16.83 1.12
CA LEU A 429 -21.83 16.61 -0.24
C LEU A 429 -23.35 16.87 -0.36
N ASN A 430 -24.08 16.82 0.76
CA ASN A 430 -25.53 17.01 0.85
C ASN A 430 -26.35 16.09 -0.09
N LEU A 431 -25.86 14.88 -0.34
CA LEU A 431 -26.55 13.84 -1.09
C LEU A 431 -27.80 13.37 -0.34
N ASP A 432 -28.91 13.24 -1.06
CA ASP A 432 -30.11 12.63 -0.51
C ASP A 432 -29.96 11.11 -0.31
N THR A 433 -30.98 10.47 0.28
CA THR A 433 -30.96 9.03 0.55
C THR A 433 -30.86 8.19 -0.71
N GLN A 434 -31.48 8.62 -1.81
CA GLN A 434 -31.47 7.88 -3.07
C GLN A 434 -30.11 7.97 -3.74
N GLN A 435 -29.50 9.15 -3.79
CA GLN A 435 -28.16 9.38 -4.34
C GLN A 435 -27.09 8.57 -3.59
N GLN A 436 -27.19 8.50 -2.26
CA GLN A 436 -26.29 7.68 -1.45
C GLN A 436 -26.44 6.19 -1.76
N ALA A 437 -27.68 5.71 -1.88
CA ALA A 437 -27.96 4.31 -2.22
C ALA A 437 -27.50 3.95 -3.65
N ASP A 438 -27.76 4.83 -4.62
CA ASP A 438 -27.33 4.68 -6.01
C ASP A 438 -25.80 4.65 -6.11
N LEU A 439 -25.09 5.50 -5.36
CA LEU A 439 -23.63 5.48 -5.28
C LEU A 439 -23.11 4.15 -4.75
N VAL A 440 -23.75 3.57 -3.74
CA VAL A 440 -23.40 2.22 -3.24
C VAL A 440 -23.61 1.17 -4.34
N GLU A 441 -24.69 1.24 -5.11
CA GLU A 441 -24.91 0.35 -6.25
C GLU A 441 -23.82 0.49 -7.32
N PHE A 442 -23.37 1.71 -7.61
CA PHE A 442 -22.24 1.93 -8.49
C PHE A 442 -20.95 1.27 -7.97
N LEU A 443 -20.60 1.48 -6.69
CA LEU A 443 -19.38 0.90 -6.11
C LEU A 443 -19.35 -0.64 -6.19
N LYS A 444 -20.51 -1.31 -6.15
CA LYS A 444 -20.62 -2.76 -6.34
C LYS A 444 -20.24 -3.22 -7.75
N THR A 445 -20.39 -2.36 -8.75
CA THR A 445 -20.03 -2.66 -10.15
C THR A 445 -18.52 -2.70 -10.40
N LEU A 446 -17.71 -2.31 -9.40
CA LEU A 446 -16.25 -2.29 -9.48
C LEU A 446 -15.60 -3.61 -9.04
N THR A 447 -16.39 -4.63 -8.73
CA THR A 447 -15.91 -5.98 -8.45
C THR A 447 -15.73 -6.74 -9.75
N GLY A 448 -14.48 -7.10 -10.04
CA GLY A 448 -14.09 -7.80 -11.26
C GLY A 448 -14.20 -9.32 -11.15
N GLU A 449 -13.64 -9.99 -12.14
CA GLU A 449 -13.40 -11.43 -12.12
C GLU A 449 -12.54 -11.82 -10.90
N ARG A 450 -12.75 -13.03 -10.39
CA ARG A 450 -11.93 -13.54 -9.30
C ARG A 450 -10.52 -13.87 -9.80
N VAL A 451 -9.55 -13.70 -8.91
CA VAL A 451 -8.19 -14.19 -9.15
C VAL A 451 -8.25 -15.71 -9.44
N PRO A 452 -7.51 -16.22 -10.44
CA PRO A 452 -7.53 -17.63 -10.78
C PRO A 452 -7.21 -18.54 -9.59
N ALA A 453 -7.99 -19.61 -9.41
CA ALA A 453 -7.95 -20.45 -8.23
C ALA A 453 -6.58 -21.11 -8.00
N GLU A 454 -5.85 -21.42 -9.07
CA GLU A 454 -4.49 -21.97 -9.02
C GLU A 454 -3.47 -21.03 -8.37
N ARG A 455 -3.76 -19.72 -8.31
CA ARG A 455 -2.95 -18.74 -7.58
C ARG A 455 -3.27 -18.73 -6.09
N LEU A 456 -4.42 -19.25 -5.69
CA LEU A 456 -4.93 -19.16 -4.33
C LEU A 456 -4.74 -20.46 -3.52
N VAL A 457 -4.01 -21.43 -4.07
CA VAL A 457 -3.72 -22.69 -3.39
C VAL A 457 -2.37 -22.67 -2.68
N ASP A 458 -2.32 -23.29 -1.51
CA ASP A 458 -1.08 -23.53 -0.77
C ASP A 458 -0.23 -24.56 -1.52
N THR A 459 0.96 -24.14 -1.93
CA THR A 459 1.96 -24.96 -2.63
C THR A 459 3.26 -25.08 -1.82
N SER A 460 3.24 -24.65 -0.55
CA SER A 460 4.41 -24.71 0.33
C SER A 460 4.84 -26.15 0.64
N LYS A 461 6.13 -26.33 0.94
CA LYS A 461 6.75 -27.64 1.19
C LYS A 461 6.64 -28.13 2.62
#